data_AF-R2TNX9-F1
#
_entry.id   AF-R2TNX9-F1
#
_cell.length_a   1.000
_cell.length_b   1.000
_cell.length_c   1.000
_cell.angle_alpha   90.00
_cell.angle_beta   90.00
_cell.angle_gamma   90.00
#
_symmetry.space_group_name_H-M   'P 1'
#
loop_
_entity.id
_entity.type
_entity.pdbx_description
1 polymer ?
#
loop_
_entity_poly.entity_id
_entity_poly.type
_entity_poly.pdbx_seq_one_letter_code
_entity_poly.pdbx_strand_id
1 'polypeptide(L)'
;MTTDTEEELFRNYQSARVELEEQEDRVKEYIRNGEDYTQELLHQVRQVVGKRERSMDSLMDMQRELQRNEANYLEELIQERKILIQQQDEAEYDYRKKHQELILKED
;
A
#
# COMPACT_ATOMS: atom_id res chain seq x y z
N MET A 1 0.22 28.49 -28.45
CA MET A 1 0.38 28.58 -26.98
C MET A 1 -0.43 27.50 -26.24
N THR A 2 -1.22 26.64 -26.92
CA THR A 2 -2.11 25.66 -26.29
C THR A 2 -1.51 24.25 -26.15
N THR A 3 -0.62 23.86 -27.07
CA THR A 3 0.12 22.58 -27.01
C THR A 3 1.02 22.48 -25.78
N ASP A 4 1.66 23.58 -25.37
CA ASP A 4 2.55 23.59 -24.20
C ASP A 4 1.78 23.30 -22.90
N THR A 5 0.56 23.82 -22.77
CA THR A 5 -0.29 23.63 -21.59
C THR A 5 -0.85 22.21 -21.50
N GLU A 6 -1.23 21.61 -22.63
CA GLU A 6 -1.71 20.22 -22.68
C GLU A 6 -0.57 19.22 -22.42
N GLU A 7 0.62 19.47 -22.98
CA GLU A 7 1.82 18.68 -22.70
C GLU A 7 2.21 18.77 -21.22
N GLU A 8 2.14 19.96 -20.60
CA GLU A 8 2.45 20.13 -19.18
C GLU A 8 1.44 19.37 -18.30
N LEU A 9 0.16 19.42 -18.63
CA LEU A 9 -0.90 18.70 -17.91
C LEU A 9 -0.71 17.17 -18.00
N PHE A 10 -0.36 16.67 -19.19
CA PHE A 10 -0.07 15.26 -19.40
C PHE A 10 1.19 14.79 -18.66
N ARG A 11 2.27 15.58 -18.68
CA ARG A 11 3.51 15.26 -17.96
C ARG A 11 3.31 15.24 -16.45
N ASN A 12 2.54 16.18 -15.92
CA ASN A 12 2.20 16.21 -14.50
C ASN A 12 1.38 14.99 -14.08
N TYR A 13 0.38 14.60 -14.89
CA TYR A 13 -0.40 13.39 -14.65
C TYR A 13 0.47 12.12 -14.71
N GLN A 14 1.32 11.98 -15.74
CA GLN A 14 2.23 10.83 -15.82
C GLN A 14 3.16 10.74 -14.61
N SER A 15 3.73 11.86 -14.20
CA SER A 15 4.67 11.89 -13.06
C SER A 15 3.97 11.51 -11.76
N ALA A 16 2.80 12.07 -11.49
CA ALA A 16 2.00 11.74 -10.30
C ALA A 16 1.55 10.28 -10.31
N ARG A 17 1.15 9.77 -11.48
CA ARG A 17 0.75 8.38 -11.64
C ARG A 17 1.90 7.41 -11.35
N VAL A 18 3.10 7.69 -11.88
CA VAL A 18 4.30 6.86 -11.62
C VAL A 18 4.66 6.87 -10.13
N GLU A 19 4.65 8.03 -9.47
CA GLU A 19 4.90 8.11 -8.02
C GLU A 19 3.89 7.27 -7.21
N LEU A 20 2.61 7.32 -7.58
CA LEU A 20 1.55 6.56 -6.90
C LEU A 20 1.68 5.05 -7.16
N GLU A 21 2.04 4.64 -8.39
CA GLU A 21 2.32 3.24 -8.72
C GLU A 21 3.53 2.72 -7.92
N GLU A 22 4.62 3.50 -7.82
CA GLU A 22 5.81 3.15 -7.02
C GLU A 22 5.51 3.09 -5.52
N GLN A 23 4.60 3.92 -5.02
CA GLN A 23 4.13 3.84 -3.63
C GLN A 23 3.28 2.59 -3.39
N GLU A 24 2.36 2.26 -4.31
CA GLU A 24 1.56 1.03 -4.20
C GLU A 24 2.44 -0.22 -4.21
N ASP A 25 3.45 -0.27 -5.08
CA ASP A 25 4.36 -1.42 -5.16
C ASP A 25 5.22 -1.59 -3.91
N ARG A 26 5.68 -0.49 -3.29
CA ARG A 26 6.35 -0.54 -1.98
C ARG A 26 5.43 -1.07 -0.89
N VAL A 27 4.16 -0.65 -0.87
CA VAL A 27 3.17 -1.17 0.10
C VAL A 27 2.94 -2.67 -0.11
N LYS A 28 2.79 -3.13 -1.36
CA LYS A 28 2.67 -4.57 -1.67
C LYS A 28 3.90 -5.36 -1.20
N GLU A 29 5.10 -4.80 -1.35
CA GLU A 29 6.34 -5.41 -0.88
C GLU A 29 6.37 -5.51 0.65
N TYR A 30 5.98 -4.45 1.37
CA TYR A 30 5.89 -4.49 2.83
C TYR A 30 4.87 -5.50 3.34
N ILE A 31 3.71 -5.63 2.67
CA ILE A 31 2.71 -6.66 3.01
C ILE A 31 3.34 -8.05 2.91
N ARG A 32 3.97 -8.38 1.78
CA ARG A 32 4.61 -9.68 1.57
C ARG A 32 5.72 -9.94 2.58
N ASN A 33 6.58 -8.96 2.81
CA ASN A 33 7.69 -9.08 3.75
C ASN A 33 7.19 -9.25 5.19
N GLY A 34 6.08 -8.60 5.56
CA GLY A 34 5.45 -8.75 6.88
C GLY A 34 4.88 -10.15 7.09
N GLU A 35 4.19 -10.71 6.10
CA GLU A 35 3.68 -12.08 6.12
C GLU A 35 4.83 -13.10 6.25
N ASP A 36 5.88 -12.95 5.45
CA ASP A 36 7.05 -13.84 5.47
C ASP A 36 7.82 -13.76 6.79
N TYR A 37 8.06 -12.55 7.29
CA TYR A 37 8.76 -12.32 8.57
C TYR A 37 7.99 -12.94 9.74
N THR A 38 6.66 -12.83 9.75
CA THR A 38 5.83 -13.39 10.82
C THR A 38 5.86 -14.92 10.80
N GLN A 39 5.82 -15.53 9.62
CA GLN A 39 5.99 -16.98 9.47
C GLN A 39 7.37 -17.46 9.95
N GLU A 40 8.43 -16.73 9.61
CA GLU A 40 9.79 -17.06 10.07
C GLU A 40 9.90 -16.96 11.59
N LEU A 41 9.38 -15.88 12.18
CA LEU A 41 9.43 -15.65 13.61
C LEU A 41 8.61 -16.70 14.38
N LEU A 42 7.44 -17.09 13.87
CA LEU A 42 6.66 -18.21 14.39
C LEU A 42 7.43 -19.53 14.33
N HIS A 43 8.17 -19.76 13.25
CA HIS A 43 9.00 -20.95 13.10
C HIS A 43 10.14 -20.97 14.14
N GLN A 44 10.87 -19.86 14.28
CA GLN A 44 11.96 -19.71 15.24
C GLN A 44 11.47 -19.84 16.69
N VAL A 45 10.34 -19.21 17.04
CA VAL A 45 9.72 -19.34 18.36
C VAL A 45 9.37 -20.80 18.65
N ARG A 46 8.72 -21.52 17.72
CA ARG A 46 8.43 -22.95 17.90
C ARG A 46 9.69 -23.78 18.11
N GLN A 47 10.77 -23.51 17.38
CA GLN A 47 12.04 -24.25 17.54
C GLN A 47 12.71 -23.98 18.90
N VAL A 48 12.73 -22.73 19.36
CA VAL A 48 13.35 -22.36 20.64
C VAL A 48 12.57 -22.92 21.83
N VAL A 49 11.25 -22.95 21.71
CA VAL A 49 10.33 -23.47 22.71
C VAL A 49 10.33 -24.99 22.75
N GLY A 50 10.33 -25.66 21.60
CA GLY A 50 10.40 -27.13 21.57
C GLY A 50 11.63 -27.68 22.30
N LYS A 51 12.65 -26.83 22.52
CA LYS A 51 13.88 -27.14 23.28
C LYS A 51 13.81 -26.77 24.76
N ARG A 52 12.80 -26.04 25.22
CA ARG A 52 12.61 -25.62 26.62
C ARG A 52 11.16 -25.88 27.04
N GLU A 53 10.93 -26.90 27.85
CA GLU A 53 9.66 -27.16 28.54
C GLU A 53 9.28 -26.00 29.51
N ARG A 54 8.96 -24.82 28.97
CA ARG A 54 8.37 -23.70 29.71
C ARG A 54 7.01 -23.38 29.09
N SER A 55 6.06 -23.06 29.97
CA SER A 55 4.60 -23.16 29.78
C SER A 55 4.12 -22.80 28.38
N MET A 56 3.55 -23.80 27.73
CA MET A 56 2.90 -23.71 26.42
C MET A 56 1.87 -22.57 26.34
N ASP A 57 1.28 -22.18 27.49
CA ASP A 57 0.32 -21.08 27.62
C ASP A 57 0.91 -19.71 27.32
N SER A 58 2.11 -19.38 27.84
CA SER A 58 2.76 -18.08 27.60
C SER A 58 3.09 -17.85 26.12
N LEU A 59 3.24 -18.94 25.36
CA LEU A 59 3.55 -18.91 23.94
C LEU A 59 2.31 -18.86 23.07
N MET A 60 1.26 -19.54 23.47
CA MET A 60 -0.06 -19.35 22.87
C MET A 60 -0.47 -17.88 22.99
N ASP A 61 -0.19 -17.23 24.11
CA ASP A 61 -0.49 -15.82 24.32
C ASP A 61 0.39 -14.90 23.44
N MET A 62 1.72 -15.11 23.42
CA MET A 62 2.60 -14.35 22.51
C MET A 62 2.23 -14.55 21.03
N GLN A 63 1.87 -15.77 20.63
CA GLN A 63 1.43 -16.07 19.27
C GLN A 63 0.13 -15.34 18.93
N ARG A 64 -0.83 -15.30 19.85
CA ARG A 64 -2.08 -14.54 19.67
C ARG A 64 -1.83 -13.04 19.57
N GLU A 65 -0.93 -12.50 20.39
CA GLU A 65 -0.58 -11.08 20.32
C GLU A 65 0.11 -10.74 18.99
N LEU A 66 1.05 -11.57 18.52
CA LEU A 66 1.68 -11.40 17.22
C LEU A 66 0.66 -11.43 16.07
N GLN A 67 -0.24 -12.42 16.07
CA GLN A 67 -1.28 -12.52 15.05
C GLN A 67 -2.24 -11.33 15.07
N ARG A 68 -2.58 -10.80 16.26
CA ARG A 68 -3.40 -9.59 16.38
C ARG A 68 -2.68 -8.36 15.85
N ASN A 69 -1.39 -8.22 16.16
CA ASN A 69 -0.60 -7.09 15.68
C ASN A 69 -0.44 -7.13 14.15
N GLU A 70 -0.16 -8.31 13.59
CA GLU A 70 -0.13 -8.53 12.14
C GLU A 70 -1.48 -8.18 11.49
N ALA A 71 -2.59 -8.64 12.05
CA ALA A 71 -3.92 -8.33 11.52
C ALA A 71 -4.21 -6.82 11.54
N ASN A 72 -3.87 -6.13 12.63
CA ASN A 72 -4.05 -4.68 12.74
C ASN A 72 -3.18 -3.92 11.72
N TYR A 73 -1.91 -4.32 11.59
CA TYR A 73 -0.99 -3.71 10.63
C TYR A 73 -1.44 -3.91 9.18
N LEU A 74 -1.88 -5.12 8.84
CA LEU A 74 -2.46 -5.42 7.52
C LEU A 74 -3.73 -4.61 7.26
N GLU A 75 -4.58 -4.42 8.27
CA GLU A 75 -5.77 -3.58 8.15
C GLU A 75 -5.41 -2.11 7.87
N GLU A 76 -4.43 -1.55 8.58
CA GLU A 76 -3.92 -0.20 8.32
C GLU A 76 -3.40 -0.06 6.89
N LEU A 77 -2.58 -1.00 6.40
CA LEU A 77 -2.07 -1.00 5.03
C LEU A 77 -3.18 -1.13 3.97
N ILE A 78 -4.23 -1.91 4.26
CA ILE A 78 -5.39 -2.03 3.36
C ILE A 78 -6.15 -0.70 3.27
N GLN A 79 -6.28 0.03 4.38
CA GLN A 79 -6.93 1.35 4.37
C GLN A 79 -6.07 2.37 3.62
N GLU A 80 -4.76 2.38 3.83
CA GLU A 80 -3.84 3.26 3.10
C GLU A 80 -3.89 2.98 1.59
N ARG A 81 -3.91 1.70 1.18
CA ARG A 81 -4.08 1.32 -0.22
C ARG A 81 -5.41 1.80 -0.80
N LYS A 82 -6.51 1.74 -0.05
CA LYS A 82 -7.81 2.28 -0.51
C LYS A 82 -7.75 3.79 -0.74
N ILE A 83 -7.08 4.53 0.13
CA ILE A 83 -6.90 5.97 -0.02
C ILE A 83 -6.09 6.29 -1.28
N LEU A 84 -5.00 5.55 -1.53
CA LEU A 84 -4.20 5.72 -2.75
C LEU A 84 -5.02 5.47 -4.02
N ILE A 85 -5.85 4.43 -4.05
CA ILE A 85 -6.74 4.15 -5.18
C ILE A 85 -7.73 5.31 -5.40
N GLN A 86 -8.33 5.83 -4.33
CA GLN A 86 -9.24 6.99 -4.43
C GLN A 86 -8.52 8.23 -4.97
N GLN A 87 -7.28 8.48 -4.54
CA GLN A 87 -6.47 9.59 -5.06
C GLN A 87 -6.11 9.42 -6.54
N GLN A 88 -5.83 8.18 -6.99
CA GLN A 88 -5.62 7.88 -8.40
C GLN A 88 -6.88 8.16 -9.23
N ASP A 89 -8.05 7.72 -8.76
CA ASP A 89 -9.34 7.95 -9.42
C ASP A 89 -9.66 9.46 -9.50
N GLU A 90 -9.42 10.21 -8.43
CA GLU A 90 -9.58 11.68 -8.39
C GLU A 90 -8.63 12.38 -9.37
N ALA A 91 -7.36 11.99 -9.39
CA ALA A 91 -6.38 12.56 -10.30
C ALA A 91 -6.74 12.29 -11.77
N GLU A 92 -7.25 11.09 -12.08
CA GLU A 92 -7.72 10.75 -13.42
C GLU A 92 -8.98 11.55 -13.80
N TYR A 93 -9.92 11.69 -12.87
CA TYR A 93 -11.13 12.50 -13.07
C TYR A 93 -10.77 13.97 -13.35
N ASP A 94 -9.89 14.56 -12.55
CA ASP A 94 -9.45 15.95 -12.69
C ASP A 94 -8.71 16.18 -14.02
N TYR A 95 -7.86 15.24 -14.43
CA TYR A 95 -7.20 15.28 -15.73
C TYR A 95 -8.23 15.29 -16.87
N ARG A 96 -9.16 14.32 -16.88
CA ARG A 96 -10.21 14.22 -17.90
C ARG A 96 -11.06 15.49 -17.97
N LYS A 97 -11.43 16.04 -16.81
CA LYS A 97 -12.23 17.26 -16.73
C LYS A 97 -11.49 18.48 -17.29
N LYS A 98 -10.25 18.72 -16.85
CA LYS A 98 -9.44 19.85 -17.33
C LYS A 98 -9.14 19.76 -18.82
N HIS A 99 -8.90 18.55 -19.31
CA HIS A 99 -8.71 18.27 -20.74
C HIS A 99 -9.96 18.62 -21.55
N GLN A 100 -11.14 18.21 -21.07
CA GLN A 100 -12.41 18.54 -21.72
C GLN A 100 -12.72 20.04 -21.70
N GLU A 101 -12.42 20.75 -20.60
CA GLU A 101 -12.55 22.20 -20.50
C GLU A 101 -11.59 22.96 -21.43
N LEU A 102 -10.41 22.41 -21.71
CA LEU A 102 -9.45 22.94 -22.68
C LEU A 102 -10.00 22.82 -24.10
N ILE A 103 -10.49 21.63 -24.49
CA ILE A 103 -11.09 21.40 -25.81
C ILE A 103 -12.28 22.35 -26.06
N LEU A 104 -13.17 22.50 -25.07
CA LEU A 104 -14.36 23.37 -25.18
C LEU A 104 -14.05 24.86 -25.20
N LYS A 105 -12.84 25.29 -24.83
CA LYS A 105 -12.37 26.68 -24.94
C LYS A 105 -11.70 26.97 -26.30
N GLU A 106 -11.43 25.93 -27.08
CA GLU A 106 -10.81 26.02 -28.41
C GLU A 106 -11.84 26.06 -29.55
N ASP A 107 -13.10 25.70 -29.31
CA ASP A 107 -14.28 25.88 -30.19
C ASP A 107 -14.97 27.25 -29.98
#